data_AF-A0A8H9LGW6-F1
#
_entry.id   AF-A0A8H9LGW6-F1
#
_cell.length_a   1.000
_cell.length_b   1.000
_cell.length_c   1.000
_cell.angle_alpha   90.00
_cell.angle_beta   90.00
_cell.angle_gamma   90.00
#
_symmetry.space_group_name_H-M   'P 1'
#
loop_
_entity.id
_entity.type
_entity.pdbx_description
1 polymer ?
#
loop_
_entity_poly.entity_id
_entity_poly.type
_entity_poly.pdbx_seq_one_letter_code
_entity_poly.pdbx_strand_id
1 'polypeptide(L)'
;MTVAKSTAKSMVPALAAWAVTGWIVAGHPAPALAGQAGSGTGGRLTPGVAAEPASGLRGHPASGVATVRPPGPGDPIASGPYGQVVHEARQGPGLVCSYRLRGVHKGGFLNVRESAGVRHARVATLRPADGGFSGACTAANGWIAVKTAAGTSGFAAARYLHRIDLSGRPSLSCAYRLRHVRKGSFLNVREGAGIRHARVGTLRPAGGNIAGACDATHGWVAVDSAGGIPGWASARYLRRV
;
A
#
# COMPACT_ATOMS: atom_id res chain seq x y z
N MET A 1 2.15 55.82 -31.88
CA MET A 1 1.49 54.53 -31.59
C MET A 1 2.02 54.03 -30.25
N THR A 2 1.20 54.09 -29.21
CA THR A 2 1.60 53.91 -27.80
C THR A 2 1.27 52.47 -27.37
N VAL A 3 2.27 51.71 -26.93
CA VAL A 3 2.12 50.31 -26.53
C VAL A 3 1.76 50.24 -25.04
N ALA A 4 0.60 49.66 -24.73
CA ALA A 4 0.10 49.44 -23.37
C ALA A 4 0.82 48.27 -22.68
N LYS A 5 1.28 48.49 -21.44
CA LYS A 5 1.81 47.47 -20.53
C LYS A 5 0.66 46.65 -19.92
N SER A 6 0.75 45.33 -19.99
CA SER A 6 -0.13 44.40 -19.27
C SER A 6 0.53 43.97 -17.96
N THR A 7 -0.14 44.27 -16.84
CA THR A 7 0.28 43.94 -15.47
C THR A 7 -0.54 42.73 -14.99
N ALA A 8 0.09 41.58 -14.81
CA ALA A 8 -0.57 40.38 -14.28
C ALA A 8 -0.47 40.33 -12.75
N LYS A 9 -1.64 40.22 -12.09
CA LYS A 9 -1.81 40.19 -10.63
C LYS A 9 -1.35 38.85 -10.04
N SER A 10 -0.64 38.97 -8.92
CA SER A 10 -0.18 37.89 -8.03
C SER A 10 -1.37 37.18 -7.37
N MET A 11 -1.40 35.84 -7.44
CA MET A 11 -2.31 35.00 -6.66
C MET A 11 -1.48 34.13 -5.71
N VAL A 12 -1.62 34.40 -4.41
CA VAL A 12 -1.05 33.63 -3.31
C VAL A 12 -1.99 32.46 -3.01
N PRO A 13 -1.52 31.20 -2.94
CA PRO A 13 -2.29 30.14 -2.31
C PRO A 13 -1.88 29.98 -0.84
N ALA A 14 -2.89 29.94 0.02
CA ALA A 14 -2.81 29.72 1.45
C ALA A 14 -2.22 28.34 1.80
N LEU A 15 -1.34 28.32 2.81
CA LEU A 15 -0.77 27.12 3.42
C LEU A 15 -1.78 26.51 4.41
N ALA A 16 -2.22 25.27 4.17
CA ALA A 16 -2.91 24.47 5.16
C ALA A 16 -1.87 23.72 6.02
N ALA A 17 -1.78 24.11 7.29
CA ALA A 17 -0.98 23.42 8.30
C ALA A 17 -1.71 22.17 8.81
N TRP A 18 -1.05 21.02 8.84
CA TRP A 18 -1.53 19.82 9.50
C TRP A 18 -0.76 19.63 10.80
N ALA A 19 -1.48 19.67 11.91
CA ALA A 19 -0.97 19.43 13.26
C ALA A 19 -0.67 17.94 13.45
N VAL A 20 0.47 17.63 14.07
CA VAL A 20 0.86 16.28 14.48
C VAL A 20 0.47 16.12 15.94
N THR A 21 -0.55 15.31 16.22
CA THR A 21 -0.84 14.84 17.59
C THR A 21 -0.06 13.56 17.85
N GLY A 22 0.95 13.68 18.72
CA GLY A 22 1.70 12.56 19.27
C GLY A 22 0.85 11.74 20.26
N TRP A 23 1.16 10.46 20.35
CA TRP A 23 0.64 9.57 21.39
C TRP A 23 1.78 9.15 22.31
N ILE A 24 1.56 9.43 23.59
CA ILE A 24 2.43 9.08 24.73
C ILE A 24 2.25 7.58 25.01
N VAL A 25 3.38 6.88 25.21
CA VAL A 25 3.43 5.50 25.71
C VAL A 25 3.50 5.52 27.24
N ALA A 26 2.53 4.87 27.88
CA ALA A 26 2.60 4.27 29.21
C ALA A 26 1.90 2.92 29.03
N GLY A 27 2.40 1.75 29.43
CA GLY A 27 3.19 1.33 30.57
C GLY A 27 2.72 -0.12 30.82
N HIS A 28 3.65 -1.05 31.05
CA HIS A 28 3.34 -2.45 31.36
C HIS A 28 2.52 -2.55 32.68
N PRO A 29 1.82 -3.67 32.92
CA PRO A 29 2.48 -4.77 33.62
C PRO A 29 2.10 -6.17 33.12
N ALA A 30 3.04 -7.10 33.30
CA ALA A 30 2.80 -8.54 33.32
C ALA A 30 1.89 -8.94 34.50
N PRO A 31 1.34 -10.16 34.49
CA PRO A 31 1.90 -11.14 35.42
C PRO A 31 2.10 -12.54 34.83
N ALA A 32 2.83 -13.33 35.62
CA ALA A 32 3.37 -14.65 35.34
C ALA A 32 2.50 -15.79 35.89
N LEU A 33 2.95 -17.01 35.56
CA LEU A 33 2.88 -18.30 36.28
C LEU A 33 1.81 -19.34 35.89
N ALA A 34 2.35 -20.51 35.52
CA ALA A 34 1.99 -21.90 35.87
C ALA A 34 0.54 -22.37 35.62
N GLY A 35 0.23 -23.58 35.17
CA GLY A 35 0.94 -24.85 35.07
C GLY A 35 -0.11 -25.97 35.14
N GLN A 36 0.28 -27.16 34.67
CA GLN A 36 -0.35 -28.48 34.88
C GLN A 36 -1.58 -28.94 34.07
N ALA A 37 -1.57 -30.27 33.93
CA ALA A 37 -2.28 -31.16 33.03
C ALA A 37 -3.32 -32.04 33.77
N GLY A 38 -4.17 -32.73 33.01
CA GLY A 38 -5.06 -33.82 33.43
C GLY A 38 -6.40 -33.73 32.68
N SER A 39 -6.66 -34.54 31.64
CA SER A 39 -7.10 -35.96 31.63
C SER A 39 -8.49 -36.21 32.22
N GLY A 40 -9.40 -36.77 31.40
CA GLY A 40 -10.43 -37.72 31.85
C GLY A 40 -11.87 -37.46 31.43
N THR A 41 -12.38 -38.35 30.55
CA THR A 41 -13.75 -38.97 30.54
C THR A 41 -14.97 -38.04 30.38
N GLY A 42 -16.02 -38.28 29.59
CA GLY A 42 -16.63 -39.48 28.99
C GLY A 42 -18.17 -39.29 29.04
N GLY A 43 -18.92 -39.77 28.03
CA GLY A 43 -20.41 -39.85 28.04
C GLY A 43 -21.10 -38.95 26.99
N ARG A 44 -21.54 -39.43 25.82
CA ARG A 44 -22.67 -40.33 25.47
C ARG A 44 -24.04 -39.61 25.33
N LEU A 45 -24.39 -39.37 24.06
CA LEU A 45 -25.69 -39.51 23.35
C LEU A 45 -27.01 -39.39 24.13
N THR A 46 -27.92 -38.52 23.68
CA THR A 46 -29.10 -38.89 22.84
C THR A 46 -29.87 -37.66 22.33
N PRO A 47 -30.69 -37.80 21.26
CA PRO A 47 -31.29 -36.70 20.51
C PRO A 47 -32.77 -36.45 20.87
N GLY A 48 -33.25 -35.22 20.66
CA GLY A 48 -34.67 -34.86 20.81
C GLY A 48 -35.14 -34.04 19.61
N VAL A 49 -35.92 -34.68 18.74
CA VAL A 49 -36.73 -34.09 17.67
C VAL A 49 -37.98 -33.45 18.28
N ALA A 50 -38.37 -32.26 17.82
CA ALA A 50 -39.72 -31.95 17.29
C ALA A 50 -40.16 -30.49 17.51
N ALA A 51 -40.64 -29.91 16.40
CA ALA A 51 -41.86 -29.11 16.27
C ALA A 51 -41.91 -27.66 16.82
N GLU A 52 -42.03 -26.72 15.88
CA GLU A 52 -42.85 -25.51 16.06
C GLU A 52 -44.32 -25.86 16.34
N PRO A 53 -45.08 -24.95 16.98
CA PRO A 53 -46.01 -24.17 16.17
C PRO A 53 -46.10 -22.68 16.55
N ALA A 54 -46.74 -21.95 15.64
CA ALA A 54 -46.82 -20.49 15.56
C ALA A 54 -47.83 -19.80 16.49
N SER A 55 -47.63 -18.48 16.59
CA SER A 55 -48.60 -17.38 16.74
C SER A 55 -49.09 -16.98 18.15
N GLY A 56 -48.74 -15.74 18.52
CA GLY A 56 -49.37 -14.96 19.61
C GLY A 56 -49.00 -13.47 19.52
N LEU A 57 -49.98 -12.63 19.18
CA LEU A 57 -49.91 -11.16 19.11
C LEU A 57 -50.28 -10.52 20.47
N ARG A 58 -49.41 -9.66 21.04
CA ARG A 58 -49.73 -8.35 21.67
C ARG A 58 -48.53 -7.75 22.45
N GLY A 59 -48.27 -6.46 22.23
CA GLY A 59 -47.90 -5.54 23.33
C GLY A 59 -46.61 -4.71 23.19
N HIS A 60 -46.78 -3.44 22.80
CA HIS A 60 -46.10 -2.24 23.37
C HIS A 60 -44.65 -1.84 22.97
N PRO A 61 -44.28 -0.55 23.13
CA PRO A 61 -43.65 0.26 22.08
C PRO A 61 -42.16 0.58 22.29
N ALA A 62 -41.61 1.28 21.28
CA ALA A 62 -40.36 2.05 21.28
C ALA A 62 -39.03 1.29 21.11
N SER A 63 -38.51 1.32 19.89
CA SER A 63 -37.15 1.83 19.58
C SER A 63 -36.91 1.71 18.09
N GLY A 64 -36.51 2.82 17.45
CA GLY A 64 -36.11 2.82 16.05
C GLY A 64 -34.88 1.95 15.85
N VAL A 65 -35.06 0.80 15.22
CA VAL A 65 -33.99 0.02 14.61
C VAL A 65 -34.24 0.08 13.12
N ALA A 66 -33.40 0.82 12.40
CA ALA A 66 -33.37 0.82 10.95
C ALA A 66 -33.20 -0.63 10.48
N THR A 67 -34.22 -1.17 9.81
CA THR A 67 -34.12 -2.44 9.10
C THR A 67 -33.02 -2.31 8.05
N VAL A 68 -31.84 -2.87 8.34
CA VAL A 68 -30.77 -3.00 7.36
C VAL A 68 -31.26 -4.00 6.33
N ARG A 69 -31.60 -3.49 5.14
CA ARG A 69 -31.92 -4.29 3.96
C ARG A 69 -30.77 -5.29 3.72
N PRO A 70 -31.04 -6.61 3.52
CA PRO A 70 -29.98 -7.52 3.13
C PRO A 70 -29.36 -7.02 1.83
N PRO A 71 -28.01 -7.00 1.72
CA PRO A 71 -27.33 -6.48 0.54
C PRO A 71 -27.78 -7.26 -0.69
N GLY A 72 -28.17 -6.52 -1.73
CA GLY A 72 -28.51 -7.08 -3.03
C GLY A 72 -27.26 -7.60 -3.74
N PRO A 73 -27.39 -8.43 -4.78
CA PRO A 73 -26.28 -8.94 -5.55
C PRO A 73 -25.56 -7.77 -6.24
N GLY A 74 -24.48 -7.28 -5.62
CA GLY A 74 -23.75 -6.09 -6.08
C GLY A 74 -23.04 -5.31 -4.98
N ASP A 75 -23.37 -5.50 -3.70
CA ASP A 75 -22.66 -4.83 -2.61
C ASP A 75 -21.39 -5.62 -2.24
N PRO A 76 -20.19 -4.98 -2.20
CA PRO A 76 -18.94 -5.67 -1.90
C PRO A 76 -18.90 -6.06 -0.42
N ILE A 77 -19.30 -7.30 -0.14
CA ILE A 77 -19.30 -7.83 1.23
C ILE A 77 -17.85 -8.11 1.64
N ALA A 78 -17.43 -7.50 2.74
CA ALA A 78 -16.12 -7.62 3.37
C ALA A 78 -15.79 -9.04 3.90
N SER A 79 -16.58 -10.06 3.59
CA SER A 79 -16.44 -11.43 4.10
C SER A 79 -16.05 -12.47 3.04
N GLY A 80 -15.79 -12.05 1.80
CA GLY A 80 -15.10 -12.90 0.82
C GLY A 80 -13.57 -12.92 1.04
N PRO A 81 -12.84 -13.87 0.45
CA PRO A 81 -11.37 -13.91 0.52
C PRO A 81 -10.71 -12.60 0.05
N TYR A 82 -11.40 -11.82 -0.79
CA TYR A 82 -10.99 -10.47 -1.20
C TYR A 82 -11.13 -9.43 -0.06
N GLY A 83 -12.20 -9.50 0.74
CA GLY A 83 -12.39 -8.65 1.91
C GLY A 83 -11.30 -8.85 2.95
N GLN A 84 -10.84 -10.10 3.12
CA GLN A 84 -9.74 -10.45 4.02
C GLN A 84 -8.38 -9.94 3.54
N VAL A 85 -8.04 -10.11 2.25
CA VAL A 85 -6.77 -9.59 1.69
C VAL A 85 -6.73 -8.06 1.64
N VAL A 86 -7.89 -7.42 1.44
CA VAL A 86 -8.00 -5.95 1.45
C VAL A 86 -8.07 -5.39 2.88
N HIS A 87 -8.68 -6.09 3.85
CA HIS A 87 -8.61 -5.73 5.28
C HIS A 87 -7.21 -5.93 5.85
N GLU A 88 -6.51 -7.02 5.51
CA GLU A 88 -5.11 -7.26 5.89
C GLU A 88 -4.18 -6.19 5.30
N ALA A 89 -4.43 -5.78 4.05
CA ALA A 89 -3.72 -4.65 3.42
C ALA A 89 -4.10 -3.27 4.00
N ARG A 90 -5.20 -3.17 4.77
CA ARG A 90 -5.71 -1.91 5.37
C ARG A 90 -5.54 -1.81 6.90
N GLN A 91 -5.34 -2.92 7.62
CA GLN A 91 -5.41 -2.94 9.10
C GLN A 91 -4.22 -3.55 9.87
N GLY A 92 -3.04 -3.75 9.26
CA GLY A 92 -1.87 -4.24 10.02
C GLY A 92 -0.58 -3.48 9.73
N PRO A 93 0.28 -3.22 10.74
CA PRO A 93 1.69 -3.06 10.45
C PRO A 93 2.27 -4.42 10.01
N GLY A 94 2.80 -4.48 8.77
CA GLY A 94 3.64 -5.57 8.24
C GLY A 94 2.89 -6.61 7.40
N LEU A 95 3.09 -6.76 6.09
CA LEU A 95 4.23 -6.42 5.24
C LEU A 95 3.70 -5.97 3.87
N VAL A 96 3.76 -4.68 3.58
CA VAL A 96 3.62 -4.17 2.21
C VAL A 96 4.96 -4.38 1.54
N CYS A 97 4.97 -5.18 0.47
CA CYS A 97 6.16 -5.38 -0.34
C CYS A 97 6.14 -4.44 -1.53
N SER A 98 7.35 -4.09 -1.98
CA SER A 98 7.53 -3.32 -3.20
C SER A 98 7.97 -4.24 -4.33
N TYR A 99 7.45 -3.99 -5.51
CA TYR A 99 7.66 -4.80 -6.70
C TYR A 99 8.01 -3.94 -7.89
N ARG A 100 8.65 -4.55 -8.88
CA ARG A 100 8.72 -4.07 -10.27
C ARG A 100 8.30 -5.17 -11.23
N LEU A 101 8.01 -4.81 -12.48
CA LEU A 101 7.81 -5.81 -13.51
C LEU A 101 9.13 -6.51 -13.89
N ARG A 102 9.03 -7.80 -14.23
CA ARG A 102 10.07 -8.62 -14.83
C ARG A 102 9.50 -9.40 -16.01
N GLY A 103 10.33 -9.67 -17.02
CA GLY A 103 9.93 -10.45 -18.19
C GLY A 103 8.87 -9.79 -19.09
N VAL A 104 8.59 -8.49 -18.88
CA VAL A 104 7.72 -7.68 -19.75
C VAL A 104 8.63 -6.74 -20.55
N HIS A 105 8.58 -6.84 -21.88
CA HIS A 105 9.40 -6.03 -22.78
C HIS A 105 9.02 -4.54 -22.74
N LYS A 106 9.92 -3.67 -23.20
CA LYS A 106 9.67 -2.23 -23.29
C LYS A 106 8.48 -1.96 -24.23
N GLY A 107 7.47 -1.23 -23.74
CA GLY A 107 6.22 -0.97 -24.48
C GLY A 107 5.10 -1.97 -24.18
N GLY A 108 5.44 -3.15 -23.64
CA GLY A 108 4.49 -4.12 -23.14
C GLY A 108 3.83 -3.68 -21.83
N PHE A 109 2.86 -4.49 -21.39
CA PHE A 109 2.11 -4.26 -20.15
C PHE A 109 1.64 -5.58 -19.52
N LEU A 110 1.31 -5.51 -18.24
CA LEU A 110 0.64 -6.56 -17.50
C LEU A 110 -0.74 -6.08 -17.07
N ASN A 111 -1.77 -6.90 -17.29
CA ASN A 111 -3.11 -6.59 -16.82
C ASN A 111 -3.19 -6.77 -15.29
N VAL A 112 -3.75 -5.76 -14.63
CA VAL A 112 -4.25 -5.86 -13.26
C VAL A 112 -5.74 -6.16 -13.35
N ARG A 113 -6.18 -7.20 -12.64
CA ARG A 113 -7.53 -7.73 -12.72
C ARG A 113 -8.26 -7.59 -11.41
N GLU A 114 -9.58 -7.62 -11.46
CA GLU A 114 -10.42 -7.48 -10.26
C GLU A 114 -10.21 -8.64 -9.26
N SER A 115 -9.86 -9.82 -9.75
CA SER A 115 -9.62 -11.01 -8.93
C SER A 115 -8.49 -11.87 -9.51
N ALA A 116 -8.01 -12.81 -8.70
CA ALA A 116 -6.94 -13.74 -9.04
C ALA A 116 -7.37 -14.72 -10.16
N GLY A 117 -7.10 -14.36 -11.42
CA GLY A 117 -7.39 -15.24 -12.56
C GLY A 117 -7.44 -14.49 -13.89
N VAL A 118 -7.08 -15.16 -14.98
CA VAL A 118 -7.01 -14.54 -16.31
C VAL A 118 -8.37 -14.20 -16.93
N ARG A 119 -9.45 -14.78 -16.41
CA ARG A 119 -10.83 -14.58 -16.91
C ARG A 119 -11.54 -13.38 -16.27
N HIS A 120 -10.99 -12.81 -15.19
CA HIS A 120 -11.59 -11.65 -14.53
C HIS A 120 -11.37 -10.35 -15.30
N ALA A 121 -12.27 -9.39 -15.10
CA ALA A 121 -12.19 -8.08 -15.73
C ALA A 121 -10.86 -7.38 -15.44
N ARG A 122 -10.37 -6.63 -16.43
CA ARG A 122 -9.17 -5.79 -16.29
C ARG A 122 -9.58 -4.46 -15.65
N VAL A 123 -8.92 -4.10 -14.57
CA VAL A 123 -9.15 -2.85 -13.83
C VAL A 123 -8.02 -1.82 -14.03
N ALA A 124 -6.80 -2.28 -14.34
CA ALA A 124 -5.67 -1.41 -14.66
C ALA A 124 -4.62 -2.15 -15.50
N THR A 125 -3.56 -1.42 -15.86
CA THR A 125 -2.36 -1.98 -16.50
C THR A 125 -1.11 -1.50 -15.78
N LEU A 126 -0.13 -2.40 -15.61
CA LEU A 126 1.22 -2.07 -15.17
C LEU A 126 2.14 -2.06 -16.38
N ARG A 127 2.99 -1.04 -16.52
CA ARG A 127 4.00 -0.94 -17.57
C ARG A 127 5.38 -0.89 -16.96
N PRO A 128 6.42 -1.44 -17.63
CA PRO A 128 7.80 -1.28 -17.15
C PRO A 128 8.21 0.19 -17.00
N ALA A 129 7.57 1.09 -17.75
CA ALA A 129 7.81 2.52 -17.68
C ALA A 129 7.33 3.16 -16.36
N ASP A 130 6.31 2.60 -15.72
CA ASP A 130 5.69 3.16 -14.50
C ASP A 130 6.63 3.02 -13.29
N GLY A 131 7.59 2.10 -13.36
CA GLY A 131 8.52 1.81 -12.26
C GLY A 131 7.95 0.76 -11.31
N GLY A 132 8.27 0.91 -10.04
CA GLY A 132 7.81 0.01 -8.99
C GLY A 132 6.45 0.40 -8.44
N PHE A 133 5.86 -0.54 -7.72
CA PHE A 133 4.52 -0.43 -7.13
C PHE A 133 4.44 -1.32 -5.90
N SER A 134 3.44 -1.09 -5.05
CA SER A 134 3.24 -1.87 -3.84
C SER A 134 2.34 -3.08 -4.07
N GLY A 135 2.50 -4.10 -3.24
CA GLY A 135 1.65 -5.28 -3.24
C GLY A 135 1.82 -6.13 -1.98
N ALA A 136 0.98 -7.16 -1.87
CA ALA A 136 1.11 -8.16 -0.82
C ALA A 136 2.44 -8.90 -0.93
N CYS A 137 3.08 -9.20 0.21
CA CYS A 137 4.36 -9.92 0.23
C CYS A 137 4.25 -11.41 -0.16
N THR A 138 3.05 -11.96 -0.11
CA THR A 138 2.74 -13.36 -0.43
C THR A 138 1.84 -13.44 -1.67
N ALA A 139 2.05 -14.48 -2.46
CA ALA A 139 1.19 -14.78 -3.60
C ALA A 139 0.15 -15.82 -3.20
N ALA A 140 -1.09 -15.64 -3.66
CA ALA A 140 -2.16 -16.62 -3.55
C ALA A 140 -2.46 -17.18 -4.95
N ASN A 141 -2.29 -18.49 -5.13
CA ASN A 141 -2.54 -19.17 -6.41
C ASN A 141 -1.82 -18.55 -7.62
N GLY A 142 -0.60 -18.04 -7.41
CA GLY A 142 0.19 -17.40 -8.46
C GLY A 142 -0.20 -15.95 -8.78
N TRP A 143 -1.04 -15.32 -7.96
CA TRP A 143 -1.44 -13.91 -8.08
C TRP A 143 -1.03 -13.12 -6.84
N ILE A 144 -0.69 -11.84 -7.03
CA ILE A 144 -0.37 -10.90 -5.96
C ILE A 144 -1.39 -9.76 -6.04
N ALA A 145 -1.96 -9.40 -4.89
CA ALA A 145 -2.72 -8.16 -4.75
C ALA A 145 -1.75 -6.97 -4.85
N VAL A 146 -2.01 -6.04 -5.75
CA VAL A 146 -1.16 -4.89 -6.05
C VAL A 146 -1.95 -3.59 -5.98
N LYS A 147 -1.25 -2.51 -5.69
CA LYS A 147 -1.75 -1.14 -5.85
C LYS A 147 -0.85 -0.42 -6.84
N THR A 148 -1.42 0.02 -7.96
CA THR A 148 -0.68 0.75 -8.99
C THR A 148 -0.23 2.12 -8.46
N ALA A 149 0.76 2.74 -9.11
CA ALA A 149 1.18 4.09 -8.76
C ALA A 149 0.04 5.13 -8.88
N ALA A 150 -0.97 4.86 -9.72
CA ALA A 150 -2.17 5.68 -9.85
C ALA A 150 -3.21 5.42 -8.74
N GLY A 151 -2.95 4.50 -7.82
CA GLY A 151 -3.81 4.18 -6.67
C GLY A 151 -4.82 3.06 -6.90
N THR A 152 -4.96 2.56 -8.13
CA THR A 152 -5.88 1.46 -8.46
C THR A 152 -5.39 0.14 -7.85
N SER A 153 -6.29 -0.58 -7.18
CA SER A 153 -5.97 -1.90 -6.60
C SER A 153 -6.53 -3.04 -7.45
N GLY A 154 -5.88 -4.20 -7.40
CA GLY A 154 -6.34 -5.43 -8.05
C GLY A 154 -5.28 -6.54 -7.97
N PHE A 155 -5.35 -7.52 -8.87
CA PHE A 155 -4.46 -8.69 -8.89
C PHE A 155 -3.61 -8.75 -10.15
N ALA A 156 -2.32 -9.02 -9.97
CA ALA A 156 -1.37 -9.23 -11.05
C ALA A 156 -0.72 -10.62 -10.93
N ALA A 157 -0.43 -11.24 -12.07
CA ALA A 157 0.19 -12.57 -12.08
C ALA A 157 1.64 -12.49 -11.55
N ALA A 158 1.91 -13.21 -10.45
CA ALA A 158 3.14 -13.14 -9.68
C ALA A 158 4.40 -13.47 -10.51
N ARG A 159 4.26 -14.33 -11.53
CA ARG A 159 5.37 -14.72 -12.42
C ARG A 159 6.03 -13.55 -13.16
N TYR A 160 5.31 -12.44 -13.34
CA TYR A 160 5.81 -11.21 -13.97
C TYR A 160 6.24 -10.13 -12.97
N LEU A 161 6.22 -10.43 -11.67
CA LEU A 161 6.60 -9.49 -10.63
C LEU A 161 7.94 -9.86 -10.02
N HIS A 162 8.81 -8.89 -9.83
CA HIS A 162 10.04 -9.04 -9.07
C HIS A 162 9.92 -8.25 -7.78
N ARG A 163 10.04 -8.94 -6.64
CA ARG A 163 10.03 -8.30 -5.33
C ARG A 163 11.35 -7.54 -5.16
N ILE A 164 11.25 -6.27 -4.85
CA ILE A 164 12.42 -5.43 -4.54
C ILE A 164 12.96 -5.90 -3.21
N ASP A 165 14.23 -6.25 -3.18
CA ASP A 165 14.91 -6.66 -1.97
C ASP A 165 15.29 -5.43 -1.13
N LEU A 166 14.92 -5.46 0.15
CA LEU A 166 15.23 -4.44 1.14
C LEU A 166 16.27 -4.92 2.15
N SER A 167 16.73 -6.16 2.03
CA SER A 167 17.80 -6.71 2.86
C SER A 167 19.07 -5.85 2.70
N GLY A 168 19.69 -5.50 3.83
CA GLY A 168 20.88 -4.65 3.85
C GLY A 168 20.66 -3.18 3.44
N ARG A 169 19.41 -2.73 3.24
CA ARG A 169 19.11 -1.33 2.97
C ARG A 169 19.31 -0.49 4.25
N PRO A 170 20.09 0.61 4.21
CA PRO A 170 20.23 1.51 5.35
C PRO A 170 18.92 2.19 5.73
N SER A 171 18.76 2.53 7.01
CA SER A 171 17.63 3.32 7.50
C SER A 171 17.65 4.74 6.93
N LEU A 172 16.46 5.29 6.66
CA LEU A 172 16.32 6.66 6.18
C LEU A 172 16.16 7.61 7.38
N SER A 173 17.22 8.33 7.73
CA SER A 173 17.24 9.28 8.85
C SER A 173 17.69 10.69 8.43
N CYS A 174 17.79 10.92 7.12
CA CYS A 174 18.25 12.16 6.54
C CYS A 174 17.29 12.72 5.51
N ALA A 175 17.34 14.03 5.32
CA ALA A 175 16.57 14.72 4.31
C ALA A 175 17.49 15.25 3.21
N TYR A 176 17.01 15.19 1.97
CA TYR A 176 17.71 15.69 0.79
C TYR A 176 16.80 16.56 -0.06
N ARG A 177 17.40 17.45 -0.84
CA ARG A 177 16.77 18.09 -2.00
C ARG A 177 17.53 17.74 -3.26
N LEU A 178 16.82 17.65 -4.38
CA LEU A 178 17.47 17.48 -5.67
C LEU A 178 18.30 18.72 -6.02
N ARG A 179 19.50 18.48 -6.56
CA ARG A 179 20.37 19.48 -7.19
C ARG A 179 20.75 19.05 -8.59
N HIS A 180 21.06 20.02 -9.46
CA HIS A 180 21.44 19.78 -10.86
C HIS A 180 20.40 19.00 -11.69
N VAL A 181 19.13 19.00 -11.27
CA VAL A 181 18.01 18.43 -12.04
C VAL A 181 17.09 19.59 -12.43
N ARG A 182 16.91 19.80 -13.74
CA ARG A 182 16.09 20.91 -14.27
C ARG A 182 14.60 20.67 -13.99
N LYS A 183 13.81 21.75 -13.92
CA LYS A 183 12.35 21.68 -13.87
C LYS A 183 11.83 20.87 -15.07
N GLY A 184 10.88 19.96 -14.84
CA GLY A 184 10.36 19.04 -15.86
C GLY A 184 11.20 17.75 -16.06
N SER A 185 12.48 17.75 -15.64
CA SER A 185 13.32 16.55 -15.61
C SER A 185 13.11 15.74 -14.32
N PHE A 186 13.74 14.58 -14.25
CA PHE A 186 13.69 13.70 -13.08
C PHE A 186 15.01 12.95 -12.88
N LEU A 187 15.25 12.51 -11.65
CA LEU A 187 16.32 11.59 -11.29
C LEU A 187 15.74 10.18 -11.18
N ASN A 188 16.42 9.18 -11.75
CA ASN A 188 16.00 7.79 -11.62
C ASN A 188 16.31 7.25 -10.22
N VAL A 189 15.34 6.55 -9.64
CA VAL A 189 15.52 5.69 -8.46
C VAL A 189 15.66 4.26 -8.96
N ARG A 190 16.67 3.55 -8.45
CA ARG A 190 17.05 2.21 -8.88
C ARG A 190 16.94 1.21 -7.73
N GLU A 191 16.76 -0.05 -8.08
CA GLU A 191 16.64 -1.15 -7.12
C GLU A 191 17.87 -1.32 -6.21
N GLY A 192 19.06 -1.00 -6.71
CA GLY A 192 20.31 -1.09 -5.96
C GLY A 192 21.26 0.08 -6.24
N ALA A 193 22.34 0.14 -5.46
CA ALA A 193 23.38 1.16 -5.53
C ALA A 193 24.25 1.03 -6.80
N GLY A 194 23.72 1.42 -7.95
CA GLY A 194 24.46 1.37 -9.22
C GLY A 194 23.61 1.61 -10.46
N ILE A 195 24.25 2.04 -11.56
CA ILE A 195 23.56 2.31 -12.83
C ILE A 195 23.00 1.05 -13.51
N ARG A 196 23.55 -0.12 -13.19
CA ARG A 196 23.15 -1.42 -13.79
C ARG A 196 21.86 -1.98 -13.20
N HIS A 197 21.43 -1.48 -12.04
CA HIS A 197 20.17 -1.90 -11.43
C HIS A 197 18.96 -1.33 -12.15
N ALA A 198 17.87 -2.10 -12.15
CA ALA A 198 16.61 -1.70 -12.78
C ALA A 198 16.06 -0.42 -12.14
N ARG A 199 15.38 0.41 -12.94
CA ARG A 199 14.66 1.59 -12.44
C ARG A 199 13.40 1.15 -11.72
N VAL A 200 13.19 1.66 -10.50
CA VAL A 200 12.00 1.39 -9.66
C VAL A 200 11.20 2.66 -9.38
N GLY A 201 11.69 3.83 -9.76
CA GLY A 201 10.94 5.07 -9.58
C GLY A 201 11.68 6.28 -10.10
N THR A 202 11.13 7.45 -9.80
CA THR A 202 11.75 8.73 -10.12
C THR A 202 11.57 9.74 -8.99
N LEU A 203 12.50 10.69 -8.90
CA LEU A 203 12.43 11.86 -8.05
C LEU A 203 12.37 13.11 -8.93
N ARG A 204 11.50 14.06 -8.58
CA ARG A 204 11.31 15.31 -9.34
C ARG A 204 11.60 16.51 -8.45
N PRO A 205 12.16 17.61 -8.98
CA PRO A 205 12.42 18.81 -8.18
C PRO A 205 11.19 19.37 -7.46
N ALA A 206 10.00 19.21 -8.05
CA ALA A 206 8.72 19.62 -7.45
C ALA A 206 8.27 18.75 -6.27
N GLY A 207 8.91 17.60 -6.03
CA GLY A 207 8.56 16.66 -4.95
C GLY A 207 9.05 17.08 -3.56
N GLY A 208 9.80 18.18 -3.44
CA GLY A 208 10.24 18.70 -2.15
C GLY A 208 11.38 17.91 -1.51
N ASN A 209 11.29 17.72 -0.19
CA ASN A 209 12.31 16.99 0.58
C ASN A 209 12.18 15.48 0.34
N ILE A 210 13.33 14.82 0.25
CA ILE A 210 13.46 13.39 -0.03
C ILE A 210 14.05 12.73 1.20
N ALA A 211 13.34 11.76 1.77
CA ALA A 211 13.89 10.91 2.81
C ALA A 211 15.01 10.04 2.22
N GLY A 212 16.16 10.02 2.89
CA GLY A 212 17.33 9.29 2.45
C GLY A 212 18.15 8.75 3.61
N ALA A 213 19.00 7.77 3.32
CA ALA A 213 20.07 7.36 4.23
C ALA A 213 21.10 8.49 4.37
N CYS A 214 21.72 8.61 5.54
CA CYS A 214 22.70 9.65 5.79
C CYS A 214 24.04 9.39 5.08
N ASP A 215 24.40 8.12 4.93
CA ASP A 215 25.61 7.69 4.25
C ASP A 215 25.31 7.18 2.85
N ALA A 216 26.23 7.45 1.94
CA ALA A 216 26.16 6.94 0.58
C ALA A 216 26.89 5.59 0.48
N THR A 217 26.26 4.63 -0.18
CA THR A 217 26.88 3.34 -0.54
C THR A 217 27.32 3.43 -2.00
N HIS A 218 28.64 3.40 -2.25
CA HIS A 218 29.22 3.48 -3.60
C HIS A 218 28.75 4.72 -4.41
N GLY A 219 28.54 5.87 -3.76
CA GLY A 219 28.06 7.08 -4.41
C GLY A 219 26.55 7.12 -4.68
N TRP A 220 25.78 6.21 -4.07
CA TRP A 220 24.31 6.17 -4.11
C TRP A 220 23.74 6.32 -2.70
N VAL A 221 22.63 7.03 -2.58
CA VAL A 221 21.88 7.18 -1.33
C VAL A 221 20.61 6.34 -1.43
N ALA A 222 20.34 5.52 -0.42
CA ALA A 222 19.05 4.86 -0.30
C ALA A 222 17.97 5.92 -0.06
N VAL A 223 16.88 5.88 -0.82
CA VAL A 223 15.79 6.88 -0.80
C VAL A 223 14.45 6.23 -1.07
N ASP A 224 13.36 6.85 -0.64
CA ASP A 224 12.02 6.48 -1.11
C ASP A 224 11.60 7.37 -2.28
N SER A 225 11.06 6.76 -3.33
CA SER A 225 10.52 7.48 -4.47
C SER A 225 9.17 8.13 -4.16
N ALA A 226 8.65 8.96 -5.07
CA ALA A 226 7.40 9.71 -4.87
C ALA A 226 6.15 8.83 -4.59
N GLY A 227 6.21 7.52 -4.82
CA GLY A 227 5.15 6.56 -4.48
C GLY A 227 5.42 5.73 -3.23
N GLY A 228 6.40 6.12 -2.40
CA GLY A 228 6.86 5.32 -1.26
C GLY A 228 7.61 4.05 -1.65
N ILE A 229 7.97 3.90 -2.94
CA ILE A 229 8.72 2.73 -3.40
C ILE A 229 10.20 2.93 -3.06
N PRO A 230 10.79 2.02 -2.27
CA PRO A 230 12.17 2.09 -1.84
C PRO A 230 13.14 1.85 -3.00
N GLY A 231 14.28 2.51 -2.95
CA GLY A 231 15.39 2.27 -3.86
C GLY A 231 16.59 3.16 -3.56
N TRP A 232 17.37 3.45 -4.59
CA TRP A 232 18.64 4.14 -4.55
C TRP A 232 18.74 5.22 -5.62
N ALA A 233 19.26 6.39 -5.26
CA ALA A 233 19.48 7.50 -6.18
C ALA A 233 20.92 8.00 -6.08
N SER A 234 21.48 8.50 -7.18
CA SER A 234 22.87 8.95 -7.22
C SER A 234 23.08 10.17 -6.31
N ALA A 235 24.06 10.08 -5.40
CA ALA A 235 24.40 11.14 -4.45
C ALA A 235 24.84 12.44 -5.14
N ARG A 236 25.33 12.36 -6.39
CA ARG A 236 25.71 13.51 -7.23
C ARG A 236 24.55 14.49 -7.45
N TYR A 237 23.31 14.03 -7.34
CA TYR A 237 22.12 14.84 -7.56
C TYR A 237 21.33 15.14 -6.27
N LEU A 238 21.85 14.77 -5.10
CA LEU A 238 21.16 14.86 -3.81
C LEU A 238 21.93 15.73 -2.80
N ARG A 239 21.42 16.91 -2.47
CA ARG A 239 21.99 17.80 -1.45
C ARG A 239 21.29 17.56 -0.12
N ARG A 240 22.03 17.17 0.93
CA ARG A 240 21.48 17.02 2.29
C ARG A 240 20.94 18.37 2.78
N VAL A 241 19.84 18.35 3.53
CA VAL A 241 19.19 19.55 4.11
C VAL A 241 18.86 19.33 5.58
#